data_AF-A0A3D1EWD6-F1
#
_entry.id   AF-A0A3D1EWD6-F1
#
_cell.length_a   1.000
_cell.length_b   1.000
_cell.length_c   1.000
_cell.angle_alpha   90.00
_cell.angle_beta   90.00
_cell.angle_gamma   90.00
#
_symmetry.space_group_name_H-M   'P 1'
#
loop_
_entity.id
_entity.type
_entity.pdbx_description
1 polymer ?
#
loop_
_entity_poly.entity_id
_entity_poly.type
_entity_poly.pdbx_seq_one_letter_code
_entity_poly.pdbx_strand_id
1 'polypeptide(L)'
;MSETNKQNPSPQTQSIPKPPLKFRLFIWLVGFVLSLAYVYTVAWFGYRANPDMQGTYTNKLQWKFDHVVSNAKSYHKKFGKYPATIRHLILEHEPEKTLDEEYIQIADHLIKNMATDPWGNAIQYEKKDETTIILHSFGRDGKPGGIGSDSDIYMDDEPGIKTMPTFKQMLFDIDTSPGLFKASLILGIISIFAFQLQLSRKSVSYSWKHIAFNFVILLPCCAMIAVWQIAGYLISANQTH
;
A
#
# COMPACT_ATOMS: atom_id res chain seq x y z
N MET A 1 61.85 -20.67 54.69
CA MET A 1 61.54 -19.83 53.52
C MET A 1 60.04 -19.85 53.31
N SER A 2 59.33 -18.84 53.78
CA SER A 2 57.89 -18.65 53.50
C SER A 2 57.76 -17.50 52.51
N GLU A 3 57.48 -17.83 51.25
CA GLU A 3 57.16 -16.84 50.22
C GLU A 3 55.82 -16.18 50.55
N THR A 4 55.88 -14.90 50.90
CA THR A 4 54.71 -14.08 51.15
C THR A 4 54.10 -13.68 49.81
N ASN A 5 53.06 -14.40 49.39
CA ASN A 5 52.30 -14.11 48.18
C ASN A 5 51.58 -12.75 48.31
N LYS A 6 52.18 -11.68 47.74
CA LYS A 6 51.58 -10.35 47.66
C LYS A 6 50.36 -10.40 46.73
N GLN A 7 49.16 -10.45 47.30
CA GLN A 7 47.93 -10.22 46.56
C GLN A 7 47.99 -8.85 45.86
N ASN A 8 48.06 -8.86 44.54
CA ASN A 8 47.90 -7.65 43.74
C ASN A 8 46.50 -7.07 44.02
N PRO A 9 46.37 -5.77 44.32
CA PRO A 9 45.09 -5.15 44.57
C PRO A 9 44.20 -5.34 43.34
N SER A 10 42.99 -5.87 43.56
CA SER A 10 42.02 -6.03 42.49
C SER A 10 41.83 -4.70 41.77
N PRO A 11 41.87 -4.68 40.42
CA PRO A 11 41.77 -3.43 39.66
C PRO A 11 40.50 -2.70 40.10
N GLN A 12 40.68 -1.49 40.65
CA GLN A 12 39.56 -0.63 41.01
C GLN A 12 38.79 -0.30 39.74
N THR A 13 37.63 -0.93 39.57
CA THR A 13 36.75 -0.69 38.43
C THR A 13 36.25 0.74 38.52
N GLN A 14 36.88 1.65 37.77
CA GLN A 14 36.40 3.02 37.64
C GLN A 14 34.97 3.01 37.13
N SER A 15 34.04 3.56 37.92
CA SER A 15 32.63 3.59 37.56
C SER A 15 32.40 4.64 36.47
N ILE A 16 32.01 4.19 35.28
CA ILE A 16 31.70 5.09 34.17
C ILE A 16 30.47 5.93 34.55
N PRO A 17 30.53 7.27 34.49
CA PRO A 17 29.41 8.12 34.83
C PRO A 17 28.24 7.88 33.88
N LYS A 18 27.05 7.70 34.45
CA LYS A 18 25.81 7.46 33.73
C LYS A 18 25.42 8.73 32.93
N PRO A 19 25.08 8.63 31.63
CA PRO A 19 24.63 9.80 30.86
C PRO A 19 23.32 10.36 31.45
N PRO A 20 23.08 11.68 31.35
CA PRO A 20 21.91 12.34 31.92
C PRO A 20 20.61 11.85 31.27
N LEU A 21 19.51 11.84 32.03
CA LEU A 21 18.21 11.31 31.58
C LEU A 21 17.70 11.98 30.30
N LYS A 22 17.86 13.29 30.18
CA LYS A 22 17.42 14.06 28.99
C LYS A 22 18.12 13.58 27.71
N PHE A 23 19.42 13.30 27.76
CA PHE A 23 20.18 12.80 26.62
C PHE A 23 19.72 11.40 26.20
N ARG A 24 19.39 10.55 27.19
CA ARG A 24 18.77 9.24 26.91
C ARG A 24 17.45 9.45 26.19
N LEU A 25 16.50 10.19 26.79
CA LEU A 25 15.19 10.43 26.17
C LEU A 25 15.29 11.00 24.74
N PHE A 26 16.28 11.85 24.48
CA PHE A 26 16.54 12.36 23.13
C PHE A 26 16.97 11.25 22.15
N ILE A 27 17.99 10.44 22.49
CA ILE A 27 18.41 9.30 21.67
C ILE A 27 17.23 8.35 21.39
N TRP A 28 16.36 8.19 22.38
CA TRP A 28 15.19 7.32 22.29
C TRP A 28 14.17 7.83 21.29
N LEU A 29 13.81 9.11 21.38
CA LEU A 29 12.87 9.73 20.46
C LEU A 29 13.40 9.63 19.02
N VAL A 30 14.70 9.92 18.83
CA VAL A 30 15.34 9.80 17.51
C VAL A 30 15.32 8.36 17.01
N GLY A 31 15.73 7.39 17.84
CA GLY A 31 15.73 5.97 17.47
C GLY A 31 14.33 5.44 17.12
N PHE A 32 13.32 5.85 17.89
CA PHE A 32 11.92 5.50 17.61
C PHE A 32 11.46 6.04 16.26
N VAL A 33 11.67 7.34 15.99
CA VAL A 33 11.29 7.96 14.72
C VAL A 33 12.00 7.30 13.54
N LEU A 34 13.31 7.02 13.65
CA LEU A 34 14.07 6.34 12.60
C LEU A 34 13.59 4.90 12.37
N SER A 35 13.27 4.17 13.44
CA SER A 35 12.73 2.81 13.33
C SER A 35 11.38 2.78 12.64
N LEU A 36 10.50 3.73 12.98
CA LEU A 36 9.18 3.84 12.39
C LEU A 36 9.29 4.21 10.91
N ALA A 37 10.15 5.18 10.57
CA ALA A 37 10.44 5.53 9.18
C ALA A 37 10.96 4.34 8.39
N TYR A 38 11.93 3.58 8.93
CA TYR A 38 12.48 2.41 8.28
C TYR A 38 11.43 1.32 8.01
N VAL A 39 10.64 0.94 9.03
CA VAL A 39 9.59 -0.06 8.88
C VAL A 39 8.56 0.38 7.85
N TYR A 40 8.18 1.67 7.84
CA TYR A 40 7.22 2.20 6.88
C TYR A 40 7.77 2.20 5.46
N THR A 41 9.05 2.56 5.27
CA THR A 41 9.71 2.52 3.97
C THR A 41 9.81 1.08 3.45
N VAL A 42 10.19 0.12 4.30
CA VAL A 42 10.25 -1.30 3.90
C VAL A 42 8.85 -1.83 3.54
N ALA A 43 7.84 -1.52 4.36
CA ALA A 43 6.46 -1.89 4.06
C ALA A 43 5.97 -1.27 2.75
N TRP A 44 6.32 -0.01 2.48
CA TRP A 44 5.99 0.66 1.23
C TRP A 44 6.62 0.00 0.00
N PHE A 45 7.91 -0.32 0.07
CA PHE A 45 8.58 -1.05 -1.01
C PHE A 45 7.98 -2.44 -1.21
N GLY A 46 7.66 -3.15 -0.11
CA GLY A 46 7.00 -4.45 -0.19
C GLY A 46 5.60 -4.37 -0.81
N TYR A 47 4.81 -3.37 -0.43
CA TYR A 47 3.50 -3.11 -1.01
C TYR A 47 3.59 -2.76 -2.51
N ARG A 48 4.56 -1.93 -2.88
CA ARG A 48 4.84 -1.57 -4.29
C ARG A 48 5.44 -2.70 -5.13
N ALA A 49 6.06 -3.69 -4.51
CA ALA A 49 6.57 -4.85 -5.24
C ALA A 49 5.51 -5.94 -5.42
N ASN A 50 4.38 -5.87 -4.70
CA ASN A 50 3.37 -6.91 -4.70
C ASN A 50 2.35 -6.70 -5.85
N PRO A 51 2.34 -7.58 -6.87
CA PRO A 51 1.41 -7.49 -7.98
C PRO A 51 -0.04 -7.72 -7.57
N ASP A 52 -0.32 -8.44 -6.48
CA ASP A 52 -1.70 -8.75 -6.07
C ASP A 52 -2.40 -7.50 -5.54
N MET A 53 -1.69 -6.66 -4.76
CA MET A 53 -2.24 -5.41 -4.24
C MET A 53 -2.54 -4.39 -5.35
N GLN A 54 -1.71 -4.37 -6.40
CA GLN A 54 -1.85 -3.45 -7.54
C GLN A 54 -2.83 -3.99 -8.56
N GLY A 55 -2.65 -5.28 -8.88
CA GLY A 55 -3.44 -6.06 -9.80
C GLY A 55 -4.88 -6.16 -9.40
N THR A 56 -5.24 -6.18 -8.11
CA THR A 56 -6.66 -6.35 -7.75
C THR A 56 -7.54 -5.24 -8.32
N TYR A 57 -7.11 -3.96 -8.24
CA TYR A 57 -7.89 -2.86 -8.79
C TYR A 57 -7.71 -2.74 -10.31
N THR A 58 -6.48 -2.81 -10.82
CA THR A 58 -6.25 -2.69 -12.26
C THR A 58 -6.83 -3.87 -13.04
N ASN A 59 -6.79 -5.09 -12.52
CA ASN A 59 -7.39 -6.27 -13.15
C ASN A 59 -8.92 -6.20 -13.09
N LYS A 60 -9.50 -5.72 -11.98
CA LYS A 60 -10.95 -5.45 -11.91
C LYS A 60 -11.36 -4.40 -12.94
N LEU A 61 -10.58 -3.33 -13.09
CA LEU A 61 -10.81 -2.31 -14.09
C LEU A 61 -10.65 -2.85 -15.51
N GLN A 62 -9.59 -3.62 -15.78
CA GLN A 62 -9.34 -4.23 -17.08
C GLN A 62 -10.48 -5.18 -17.46
N TRP A 63 -10.92 -6.01 -16.54
CA TRP A 63 -12.08 -6.88 -16.76
C TRP A 63 -13.34 -6.08 -17.14
N LYS A 64 -13.56 -4.92 -16.50
CA LYS A 64 -14.65 -4.02 -16.88
C LYS A 64 -14.45 -3.42 -18.27
N PHE A 65 -13.25 -2.95 -18.60
CA PHE A 65 -12.93 -2.46 -19.94
C PHE A 65 -13.19 -3.53 -21.00
N ASP A 66 -12.72 -4.75 -20.79
CA ASP A 66 -12.93 -5.88 -21.69
C ASP A 66 -14.43 -6.17 -21.87
N HIS A 67 -15.22 -6.06 -20.80
CA HIS A 67 -16.67 -6.21 -20.88
C HIS A 67 -17.34 -5.10 -21.70
N VAL A 68 -16.96 -3.83 -21.48
CA VAL A 68 -17.46 -2.69 -22.27
C VAL A 68 -17.08 -2.85 -23.74
N VAL A 69 -15.84 -3.23 -24.03
CA VAL A 69 -15.36 -3.44 -25.41
C VAL A 69 -16.05 -4.61 -26.09
N SER A 70 -16.26 -5.72 -25.37
CA SER A 70 -16.98 -6.88 -25.89
C SER A 70 -18.41 -6.49 -26.31
N ASN A 71 -19.11 -5.73 -25.46
CA ASN A 71 -20.46 -5.25 -25.76
C ASN A 71 -20.43 -4.25 -26.92
N ALA A 72 -19.40 -3.40 -27.00
CA ALA A 72 -19.22 -2.45 -28.10
C ALA A 72 -18.97 -3.14 -29.44
N LYS A 73 -18.18 -4.21 -29.45
CA LYS A 73 -17.95 -5.03 -30.65
C LYS A 73 -19.23 -5.72 -31.10
N SER A 74 -20.03 -6.24 -30.16
CA SER A 74 -21.35 -6.81 -30.45
C SER A 74 -22.31 -5.77 -31.06
N TYR A 75 -22.34 -4.57 -30.50
CA TYR A 75 -23.11 -3.44 -31.03
C TYR A 75 -22.65 -3.06 -32.45
N HIS A 76 -21.34 -2.92 -32.66
CA HIS A 76 -20.76 -2.62 -33.98
C HIS A 76 -21.10 -3.72 -35.00
N LYS A 77 -21.08 -4.99 -34.61
CA LYS A 77 -21.47 -6.11 -35.51
C LYS A 77 -22.95 -6.01 -35.94
N LYS A 78 -23.83 -5.51 -35.08
CA LYS A 78 -25.27 -5.38 -35.34
C LYS A 78 -25.61 -4.15 -36.17
N PHE A 79 -24.95 -3.02 -35.90
CA PHE A 79 -25.31 -1.71 -36.46
C PHE A 79 -24.25 -1.09 -37.39
N GLY A 80 -23.11 -1.75 -37.57
CA GLY A 80 -22.00 -1.30 -38.43
C GLY A 80 -21.17 -0.14 -37.87
N LYS A 81 -21.45 0.35 -36.66
CA LYS A 81 -20.75 1.46 -36.02
C LYS A 81 -20.71 1.32 -34.51
N TYR A 82 -19.68 1.84 -33.84
CA TYR A 82 -19.67 1.94 -32.38
C TYR A 82 -20.68 2.99 -31.87
N PRO A 83 -21.29 2.77 -30.70
CA PRO A 83 -22.26 3.71 -30.14
C PRO A 83 -21.61 5.02 -29.68
N ALA A 84 -22.39 6.07 -29.57
CA ALA A 84 -21.90 7.36 -29.11
C ALA A 84 -21.63 7.39 -27.59
N THR A 85 -22.35 6.56 -26.81
CA THR A 85 -22.25 6.54 -25.35
C THR A 85 -22.39 5.12 -24.80
N ILE A 86 -21.86 4.87 -23.59
CA ILE A 86 -22.01 3.57 -22.90
C ILE A 86 -23.49 3.20 -22.70
N ARG A 87 -24.39 4.16 -22.52
CA ARG A 87 -25.83 3.89 -22.33
C ARG A 87 -26.44 3.11 -23.50
N HIS A 88 -25.99 3.38 -24.73
CA HIS A 88 -26.46 2.64 -25.92
C HIS A 88 -25.89 1.22 -26.00
N LEU A 89 -24.76 0.92 -25.34
CA LEU A 89 -24.22 -0.44 -25.24
C LEU A 89 -25.13 -1.36 -24.44
N ILE A 90 -25.67 -0.84 -23.33
CA ILE A 90 -26.43 -1.64 -22.37
C ILE A 90 -27.85 -1.93 -22.86
N LEU A 91 -28.41 -0.99 -23.62
CA LEU A 91 -29.79 -1.09 -24.07
C LEU A 91 -29.94 -1.83 -25.40
N GLU A 92 -28.85 -2.12 -26.13
CA GLU A 92 -28.88 -2.71 -27.49
C GLU A 92 -29.86 -2.02 -28.47
N HIS A 93 -30.17 -0.75 -28.22
CA HIS A 93 -31.13 0.02 -29.01
C HIS A 93 -30.47 0.68 -30.23
N GLU A 94 -31.28 0.85 -31.28
CA GLU A 94 -30.91 1.67 -32.41
C GLU A 94 -30.59 3.10 -31.97
N PRO A 95 -29.56 3.74 -32.53
CA PRO A 95 -29.07 5.04 -32.08
C PRO A 95 -30.06 6.19 -32.32
N GLU A 96 -31.11 5.98 -33.12
CA GLU A 96 -32.12 6.98 -33.45
C GLU A 96 -33.44 6.81 -32.68
N LYS A 97 -33.62 5.69 -31.95
CA LYS A 97 -34.86 5.42 -31.24
C LYS A 97 -34.82 6.09 -29.86
N THR A 98 -35.76 6.99 -29.59
CA THR A 98 -35.96 7.56 -28.26
C THR A 98 -36.26 6.44 -27.26
N LEU A 99 -35.52 6.42 -26.15
CA LEU A 99 -35.72 5.47 -25.06
C LEU A 99 -36.91 5.92 -24.20
N ASP A 100 -37.81 5.01 -23.87
CA ASP A 100 -38.89 5.32 -22.94
C ASP A 100 -38.32 5.50 -21.51
N GLU A 101 -38.99 6.32 -20.68
CA GLU A 101 -38.48 6.68 -19.33
C GLU A 101 -38.19 5.47 -18.43
N GLU A 102 -38.99 4.41 -18.53
CA GLU A 102 -38.78 3.16 -17.77
C GLU A 102 -37.46 2.47 -18.15
N TYR A 103 -37.14 2.44 -19.45
CA TYR A 103 -35.89 1.87 -19.94
C TYR A 103 -34.66 2.70 -19.55
N ILE A 104 -34.82 4.02 -19.46
CA ILE A 104 -33.74 4.91 -18.98
C ILE A 104 -33.39 4.56 -17.53
N GLN A 105 -34.38 4.34 -16.66
CA GLN A 105 -34.15 4.00 -15.26
C GLN A 105 -33.45 2.64 -15.10
N ILE A 106 -33.87 1.63 -15.86
CA ILE A 106 -33.24 0.30 -15.86
C ILE A 106 -31.79 0.40 -16.36
N ALA A 107 -31.57 1.15 -17.46
CA ALA A 107 -30.23 1.39 -17.97
C ALA A 107 -29.33 2.08 -16.97
N ASP A 108 -29.81 3.12 -16.28
CA ASP A 108 -28.99 3.84 -15.32
C ASP A 108 -28.53 2.95 -14.15
N HIS A 109 -29.39 2.02 -13.70
CA HIS A 109 -28.99 1.01 -12.73
C HIS A 109 -27.91 0.06 -13.29
N LEU A 110 -28.08 -0.44 -14.51
CA LEU A 110 -27.13 -1.36 -15.14
C LEU A 110 -25.78 -0.67 -15.47
N ILE A 111 -25.84 0.57 -15.93
CA ILE A 111 -24.69 1.47 -16.17
C ILE A 111 -23.91 1.64 -14.88
N LYS A 112 -24.57 1.86 -13.75
CA LYS A 112 -23.88 2.04 -12.46
C LYS A 112 -23.00 0.85 -12.09
N ASN A 113 -23.33 -0.37 -12.51
CA ASN A 113 -22.51 -1.54 -12.22
C ASN A 113 -21.43 -1.78 -13.29
N MET A 114 -21.74 -1.54 -14.56
CA MET A 114 -20.85 -1.84 -15.68
C MET A 114 -19.87 -0.69 -16.00
N ALA A 115 -20.31 0.55 -15.84
CA ALA A 115 -19.60 1.77 -16.23
C ALA A 115 -18.99 2.52 -15.04
N THR A 116 -18.88 1.88 -13.87
CA THR A 116 -18.11 2.41 -12.75
C THR A 116 -16.79 1.67 -12.63
N ASP A 117 -15.72 2.38 -12.36
CA ASP A 117 -14.43 1.79 -12.04
C ASP A 117 -14.45 1.18 -10.61
N PRO A 118 -13.36 0.51 -10.20
CA PRO A 118 -13.27 -0.08 -8.86
C PRO A 118 -13.32 0.91 -7.69
N TRP A 119 -13.14 2.22 -7.94
CA TRP A 119 -13.25 3.28 -6.95
C TRP A 119 -14.64 3.93 -6.94
N GLY A 120 -15.53 3.49 -7.84
CA GLY A 120 -16.90 3.98 -7.95
C GLY A 120 -17.04 5.21 -8.87
N ASN A 121 -15.96 5.65 -9.52
CA ASN A 121 -16.03 6.74 -10.49
C ASN A 121 -16.52 6.22 -11.84
N ALA A 122 -17.10 7.09 -12.67
CA ALA A 122 -17.55 6.68 -14.00
C ALA A 122 -16.35 6.41 -14.94
N ILE A 123 -16.41 5.29 -15.67
CA ILE A 123 -15.50 5.00 -16.77
C ILE A 123 -15.78 5.98 -17.89
N GLN A 124 -14.72 6.59 -18.40
CA GLN A 124 -14.78 7.49 -19.52
C GLN A 124 -14.78 6.69 -20.82
N TYR A 125 -15.74 6.99 -21.68
CA TYR A 125 -15.89 6.39 -23.01
C TYR A 125 -15.82 7.50 -24.04
N GLU A 126 -14.89 7.36 -24.97
CA GLU A 126 -14.74 8.27 -26.09
C GLU A 126 -14.73 7.47 -27.39
N LYS A 127 -15.62 7.83 -28.31
CA LYS A 127 -15.60 7.31 -29.67
C LYS A 127 -14.70 8.23 -30.50
N LYS A 128 -13.53 7.74 -30.91
CA LYS A 128 -12.58 8.51 -31.71
C LYS A 128 -12.97 8.55 -33.18
N ASP A 129 -13.43 7.41 -33.71
CA ASP A 129 -13.92 7.25 -35.07
C ASP A 129 -14.98 6.12 -35.12
N GLU A 130 -15.42 5.70 -36.31
CA GLU A 130 -16.43 4.64 -36.44
C GLU A 130 -15.95 3.24 -35.99
N THR A 131 -14.64 3.06 -35.88
CA THR A 131 -13.94 1.78 -35.65
C THR A 131 -13.07 1.75 -34.40
N THR A 132 -12.90 2.88 -33.72
CA THR A 132 -12.01 3.04 -32.57
C THR A 132 -12.73 3.68 -31.40
N ILE A 133 -12.65 3.02 -30.25
CA ILE A 133 -13.13 3.53 -28.96
C ILE A 133 -11.94 3.64 -28.01
N ILE A 134 -11.99 4.62 -27.12
CA ILE A 134 -11.02 4.81 -26.04
C ILE A 134 -11.78 4.68 -24.73
N LEU A 135 -11.26 3.85 -23.84
CA LEU A 135 -11.74 3.72 -22.46
C LEU A 135 -10.64 4.13 -21.51
N HIS A 136 -11.00 4.93 -20.51
CA HIS A 136 -10.11 5.25 -19.40
C HIS A 136 -10.86 5.49 -18.10
N SER A 137 -10.13 5.41 -17.00
CA SER A 137 -10.56 5.84 -15.66
C SER A 137 -9.59 6.90 -15.18
N PHE A 138 -10.11 7.91 -14.47
CA PHE A 138 -9.31 8.93 -13.80
C PHE A 138 -8.68 8.45 -12.48
N GLY A 139 -8.69 7.14 -12.24
CA GLY A 139 -8.19 6.57 -11.00
C GLY A 139 -9.08 6.90 -9.80
N ARG A 140 -8.48 6.84 -8.61
CA ARG A 140 -9.20 6.92 -7.34
C ARG A 140 -9.81 8.28 -7.06
N ASP A 141 -9.12 9.38 -7.38
CA ASP A 141 -9.60 10.73 -7.08
C ASP A 141 -10.66 11.24 -8.08
N GLY A 142 -10.86 10.50 -9.18
CA GLY A 142 -11.84 10.79 -10.20
C GLY A 142 -11.52 12.03 -11.05
N LYS A 143 -10.26 12.48 -11.06
CA LYS A 143 -9.84 13.68 -11.78
C LYS A 143 -8.75 13.36 -12.80
N PRO A 144 -8.73 14.06 -13.95
CA PRO A 144 -7.70 13.84 -14.96
C PRO A 144 -6.30 14.11 -14.40
N GLY A 145 -5.37 13.23 -14.75
CA GLY A 145 -3.96 13.31 -14.40
C GLY A 145 -3.61 12.47 -13.16
N GLY A 146 -3.01 13.11 -12.16
CA GLY A 146 -2.63 12.48 -10.89
C GLY A 146 -1.42 11.53 -10.95
N ILE A 147 -1.13 10.90 -9.81
CA ILE A 147 0.00 9.98 -9.64
C ILE A 147 -0.37 8.82 -8.72
N GLY A 148 0.25 7.67 -8.94
CA GLY A 148 -0.03 6.48 -8.15
C GLY A 148 -1.48 6.05 -8.27
N SER A 149 -2.20 5.86 -7.17
CA SER A 149 -3.60 5.40 -7.25
C SER A 149 -4.57 6.42 -7.85
N ASP A 150 -4.14 7.68 -7.95
CA ASP A 150 -4.89 8.77 -8.57
C ASP A 150 -4.47 8.97 -10.04
N SER A 151 -3.65 8.08 -10.63
CA SER A 151 -3.24 8.21 -12.03
C SER A 151 -4.34 7.77 -12.99
N ASP A 152 -4.48 8.46 -14.11
CA ASP A 152 -5.28 7.99 -15.25
C ASP A 152 -4.83 6.59 -15.74
N ILE A 153 -5.81 5.72 -16.01
CA ILE A 153 -5.59 4.36 -16.49
C ILE A 153 -6.36 4.18 -17.79
N TYR A 154 -5.65 3.87 -18.87
CA TYR A 154 -6.22 3.58 -20.18
C TYR A 154 -6.35 2.08 -20.39
N MET A 155 -7.30 1.66 -21.23
CA MET A 155 -7.48 0.25 -21.57
C MET A 155 -6.24 -0.42 -22.16
N ASP A 156 -5.45 0.34 -22.92
CA ASP A 156 -4.25 -0.17 -23.59
C ASP A 156 -2.99 -0.04 -22.71
N ASP A 157 -3.11 0.47 -21.47
CA ASP A 157 -1.98 0.55 -20.56
C ASP A 157 -1.59 -0.86 -20.05
N GLU A 158 -0.29 -1.11 -19.90
CA GLU A 158 0.18 -2.32 -19.24
C GLU A 158 -0.30 -2.36 -17.77
N PRO A 159 -0.88 -3.48 -17.30
CA PRO A 159 -1.37 -3.59 -15.94
C PRO A 159 -0.27 -3.30 -14.91
N GLY A 160 -0.56 -2.38 -13.97
CA GLY A 160 0.16 -2.28 -12.69
C GLY A 160 1.33 -1.29 -12.61
N ILE A 161 1.83 -0.70 -13.71
CA ILE A 161 3.01 0.18 -13.63
C ILE A 161 2.65 1.62 -13.19
N LYS A 162 1.59 2.23 -13.75
CA LYS A 162 1.22 3.64 -13.48
C LYS A 162 0.54 3.85 -12.12
N THR A 163 -0.15 2.83 -11.61
CA THR A 163 -1.11 2.96 -10.51
C THR A 163 -0.52 2.77 -9.11
N MET A 164 0.81 2.63 -9.01
CA MET A 164 1.49 2.33 -7.75
C MET A 164 1.31 3.46 -6.73
N PRO A 165 0.64 3.24 -5.58
CA PRO A 165 0.39 4.31 -4.62
C PRO A 165 1.69 4.97 -4.17
N THR A 166 1.65 6.29 -4.11
CA THR A 166 2.76 7.09 -3.58
C THR A 166 2.92 6.81 -2.08
N PHE A 167 4.09 7.14 -1.54
CA PHE A 167 4.33 7.02 -0.10
C PHE A 167 3.27 7.79 0.72
N LYS A 168 2.88 8.98 0.24
CA LYS A 168 1.82 9.79 0.85
C LYS A 168 0.48 9.07 0.83
N GLN A 169 0.07 8.55 -0.33
CA GLN A 169 -1.20 7.83 -0.45
C GLN A 169 -1.22 6.58 0.42
N MET A 170 -0.10 5.85 0.53
CA MET A 170 0.01 4.72 1.45
C MET A 170 -0.15 5.14 2.92
N LEU A 171 0.45 6.28 3.28
CA LEU A 171 0.45 6.77 4.66
C LEU A 171 -0.92 7.26 5.13
N PHE A 172 -1.69 7.91 4.26
CA PHE A 172 -2.90 8.62 4.66
C PHE A 172 -4.20 8.09 4.05
N ASP A 173 -4.13 7.41 2.92
CA ASP A 173 -5.31 7.22 2.08
C ASP A 173 -5.64 5.75 1.75
N ILE A 174 -4.77 4.79 2.06
CA ILE A 174 -5.08 3.37 1.83
C ILE A 174 -5.99 2.89 2.97
N ASP A 175 -7.11 2.24 2.65
CA ASP A 175 -8.03 1.67 3.65
C ASP A 175 -7.35 0.63 4.57
N THR A 176 -6.27 0.02 4.08
CA THR A 176 -5.37 -0.88 4.81
C THR A 176 -4.30 -0.15 5.67
N SER A 177 -4.09 1.15 5.45
CA SER A 177 -3.10 1.97 6.19
C SER A 177 -3.29 1.98 7.71
N PRO A 178 -4.51 1.91 8.28
CA PRO A 178 -4.67 1.86 9.72
C PRO A 178 -4.10 0.56 10.32
N GLY A 179 -4.14 -0.56 9.58
CA GLY A 179 -3.56 -1.82 10.01
C GLY A 179 -2.03 -1.78 10.05
N LEU A 180 -1.42 -1.30 8.96
CA LEU A 180 0.03 -1.10 8.86
C LEU A 180 0.55 -0.09 9.89
N PHE A 181 -0.17 1.00 10.12
CA PHE A 181 0.16 1.99 11.12
C PHE A 181 0.10 1.41 12.54
N LYS A 182 -0.99 0.70 12.88
CA LYS A 182 -1.13 0.03 14.19
C LYS A 182 -0.02 -1.00 14.42
N ALA A 183 0.29 -1.83 13.42
CA ALA A 183 1.37 -2.81 13.49
C ALA A 183 2.73 -2.14 13.75
N SER A 184 3.04 -1.08 12.99
CA SER A 184 4.28 -0.32 13.13
C SER A 184 4.39 0.35 14.51
N LEU A 185 3.28 0.89 15.03
CA LEU A 185 3.21 1.49 16.36
C LEU A 185 3.48 0.47 17.47
N ILE A 186 2.82 -0.70 17.39
CA ILE A 186 3.01 -1.79 18.36
C ILE A 186 4.46 -2.27 18.35
N LEU A 187 5.04 -2.51 17.17
CA LEU A 187 6.44 -2.92 17.03
C LEU A 187 7.39 -1.87 17.59
N GLY A 188 7.16 -0.58 17.30
CA GLY A 188 7.97 0.51 17.86
C GLY A 188 7.93 0.56 19.39
N ILE A 189 6.75 0.34 20.00
CA ILE A 189 6.61 0.26 21.47
C ILE A 189 7.35 -0.96 22.04
N ILE A 190 7.26 -2.12 21.39
CA ILE A 190 7.97 -3.34 21.81
C ILE A 190 9.49 -3.12 21.74
N SER A 191 9.99 -2.50 20.68
CA SER A 191 11.42 -2.18 20.52
C SER A 191 11.91 -1.23 21.61
N ILE A 192 11.11 -0.20 21.97
CA ILE A 192 11.37 0.70 23.10
C ILE A 192 11.48 -0.10 24.41
N PHE A 193 10.52 -0.99 24.67
CA PHE A 193 10.50 -1.77 25.90
C PHE A 193 11.69 -2.75 26.00
N ALA A 194 12.00 -3.43 24.91
CA ALA A 194 13.16 -4.33 24.82
C ALA A 194 14.48 -3.58 25.11
N PHE A 195 14.63 -2.38 24.56
CA PHE A 195 15.79 -1.54 24.80
C PHE A 195 15.88 -1.06 26.28
N GLN A 196 14.74 -0.77 26.93
CA GLN A 196 14.71 -0.36 28.36
C GLN A 196 15.20 -1.50 29.25
N LEU A 197 14.71 -2.71 28.99
CA LEU A 197 15.13 -3.91 29.73
C LEU A 197 16.64 -4.13 29.60
N GLN A 198 17.21 -3.83 28.44
CA GLN A 198 18.64 -3.98 28.20
C GLN A 198 19.47 -2.91 28.94
N LEU A 199 19.00 -1.66 28.96
CA LEU A 199 19.61 -0.57 29.73
C LEU A 199 19.50 -0.74 31.25
N SER A 200 18.49 -1.49 31.70
CA SER A 200 18.29 -1.78 33.12
C SER A 200 19.22 -2.88 33.65
N ARG A 201 19.90 -3.63 32.78
CA ARG A 201 20.87 -4.67 33.19
C ARG A 201 22.17 -4.01 33.68
N LYS A 202 22.35 -3.95 35.00
CA LYS A 202 23.50 -3.33 35.72
C LYS A 202 24.91 -3.79 35.31
N SER A 203 25.07 -4.89 34.57
CA SER A 203 26.36 -5.58 34.40
C SER A 203 27.00 -5.44 33.01
N VAL A 204 26.37 -4.76 32.06
CA VAL A 204 26.91 -4.69 30.69
C VAL A 204 27.80 -3.46 30.57
N SER A 205 29.10 -3.69 30.39
CA SER A 205 30.02 -2.66 29.90
C SER A 205 29.49 -2.20 28.54
N TYR A 206 28.97 -0.98 28.49
CA TYR A 206 28.31 -0.40 27.31
C TYR A 206 29.35 -0.09 26.23
N SER A 207 29.82 -1.13 25.55
CA SER A 207 30.56 -0.98 24.31
C SER A 207 29.59 -0.58 23.21
N TRP A 208 29.94 0.43 22.41
CA TRP A 208 29.16 0.84 21.24
C TRP A 208 28.81 -0.36 20.31
N LYS A 209 29.68 -1.38 20.30
CA LYS A 209 29.49 -2.66 19.59
C LYS A 209 28.20 -3.38 20.01
N HIS A 210 27.81 -3.34 21.29
CA HIS A 210 26.58 -3.98 21.77
C HIS A 210 25.33 -3.20 21.35
N ILE A 211 25.40 -1.87 21.32
CA ILE A 211 24.29 -1.04 20.83
C ILE A 211 24.11 -1.30 19.33
N ALA A 212 25.20 -1.26 18.56
CA ALA A 212 25.18 -1.54 17.13
C ALA A 212 24.66 -2.96 16.84
N PHE A 213 25.12 -3.98 17.56
CA PHE A 213 24.68 -5.37 17.40
C PHE A 213 23.17 -5.54 17.67
N ASN A 214 22.64 -4.94 18.74
CA ASN A 214 21.21 -5.00 19.02
C ASN A 214 20.40 -4.27 17.94
N PHE A 215 20.87 -3.12 17.46
CA PHE A 215 20.19 -2.40 16.37
C PHE A 215 20.18 -3.22 15.08
N VAL A 216 21.31 -3.86 14.75
CA VAL A 216 21.45 -4.71 13.57
C VAL A 216 20.62 -6.00 13.65
N ILE A 217 20.28 -6.50 14.85
CA ILE A 217 19.45 -7.71 15.02
C ILE A 217 17.96 -7.38 15.14
N LEU A 218 17.60 -6.34 15.90
CA LEU A 218 16.21 -5.95 16.08
C LEU A 218 15.58 -5.46 14.78
N LEU A 219 16.35 -4.75 13.94
CA LEU A 219 15.85 -4.12 12.74
C LEU A 219 15.42 -5.15 11.66
N PRO A 220 16.17 -6.24 11.39
CA PRO A 220 15.69 -7.39 10.61
C PRO A 220 14.52 -8.14 11.24
N CYS A 221 14.50 -8.34 12.57
CA CYS A 221 13.38 -9.02 13.23
C CYS A 221 12.07 -8.23 13.09
N CYS A 222 12.13 -6.89 13.25
CA CYS A 222 10.99 -6.01 13.00
C CYS A 222 10.55 -6.05 11.52
N ALA A 223 11.51 -6.07 10.59
CA ALA A 223 11.21 -6.20 9.16
C ALA A 223 10.54 -7.56 8.83
N MET A 224 11.02 -8.66 9.40
CA MET A 224 10.42 -9.99 9.21
C MET A 224 8.98 -10.06 9.74
N ILE A 225 8.70 -9.48 10.91
CA ILE A 225 7.34 -9.46 11.46
C ILE A 225 6.41 -8.61 10.59
N ALA A 226 6.89 -7.47 10.08
CA ALA A 226 6.12 -6.64 9.16
C ALA A 226 5.81 -7.40 7.85
N VAL A 227 6.78 -8.09 7.27
CA VAL A 227 6.59 -8.93 6.08
C VAL A 227 5.59 -10.05 6.36
N TRP A 228 5.69 -10.72 7.52
CA TRP A 228 4.78 -11.80 7.89
C TRP A 228 3.33 -11.31 8.09
N GLN A 229 3.13 -10.14 8.69
CA GLN A 229 1.79 -9.56 8.83
C GLN A 229 1.19 -9.12 7.49
N ILE A 230 2.01 -8.57 6.59
CA ILE A 230 1.57 -8.28 5.22
C ILE A 230 1.14 -9.58 4.52
N ALA A 231 1.93 -10.65 4.62
CA ALA A 231 1.60 -11.95 4.06
C ALA A 231 0.30 -12.54 4.65
N GLY A 232 0.11 -12.45 5.98
CA GLY A 232 -1.11 -12.93 6.64
C GLY A 232 -2.37 -12.18 6.21
N TYR A 233 -2.27 -10.85 6.06
CA TYR A 233 -3.38 -10.04 5.56
C TYR A 233 -3.75 -10.43 4.11
N LEU A 234 -2.75 -10.64 3.26
CA LEU A 234 -2.96 -11.06 1.87
C LEU A 234 -3.66 -12.42 1.77
N ILE A 235 -3.27 -13.38 2.61
CA ILE A 235 -3.94 -14.70 2.67
C ILE A 235 -5.41 -14.54 3.07
N SER A 236 -5.70 -13.68 4.07
CA SER A 236 -7.07 -13.47 4.54
C SER A 236 -7.97 -12.78 3.51
N ALA A 237 -7.44 -11.82 2.75
CA ALA A 237 -8.19 -11.10 1.72
C ALA A 237 -8.60 -12.00 0.55
N ASN A 238 -7.78 -13.01 0.24
CA ASN A 238 -8.07 -13.99 -0.80
C ASN A 238 -9.11 -15.04 -0.40
N GLN A 239 -9.44 -15.19 0.89
CA GLN A 239 -10.43 -16.17 1.37
C GLN A 239 -11.85 -15.59 1.48
N THR A 240 -12.01 -14.28 1.40
CA THR A 240 -13.32 -13.60 1.47
C THR A 240 -13.99 -13.38 0.11
N HIS A 241 -13.45 -13.98 -0.94
CA HIS A 241 -14.00 -14.02 -2.30
C HIS A 241 -14.15 -15.47 -2.77
#